data_AF-A0A7X8MVY8-F1
#
_entry.id   AF-A0A7X8MVY8-F1
#
_cell.length_a   1.000
_cell.length_b   1.000
_cell.length_c   1.000
_cell.angle_alpha   90.00
_cell.angle_beta   90.00
_cell.angle_gamma   90.00
#
_symmetry.space_group_name_H-M   'P 1'
#
loop_
_entity.id
_entity.type
_entity.pdbx_description
1 polymer ?
#
loop_
_entity_poly.entity_id
_entity_poly.type
_entity_poly.pdbx_seq_one_letter_code
_entity_poly.pdbx_strand_id
1 'polypeptide(L)'
;MSAEPVYLDLAPDSGVVPPGAWEPLASAADIHGDGHIHITDAGHVRLYGPLLIDVPGFRPATTVTAEEGEIGWLGQTDGLVTLGAGLRLGMLSTQIARMLDVVEAPVRLCRDGLIQIEGLEEGIAEQVVRALAPLGLIFDAGSDLLQVSACGNCGLARSDVHHDAMQAVAGGLEGRTHFAGCELRCGAPADEHIEYLALGEGEYEVS
;
A
#
# COMPACT_ATOMS: atom_id res chain seq x y z
N MET A 1 -17.48 -25.56 0.86
CA MET A 1 -17.05 -24.57 -0.14
C MET A 1 -16.09 -23.66 0.60
N SER A 2 -14.78 -23.77 0.34
CA SER A 2 -13.82 -22.84 0.93
C SER A 2 -14.14 -21.46 0.37
N ALA A 3 -14.37 -20.49 1.26
CA ALA A 3 -14.59 -19.12 0.83
C ALA A 3 -13.26 -18.58 0.30
N GLU A 4 -13.27 -18.03 -0.90
CA GLU A 4 -12.11 -17.40 -1.52
C GLU A 4 -12.13 -15.90 -1.22
N PRO A 5 -10.96 -15.26 -1.04
CA PRO A 5 -10.88 -13.83 -0.85
C PRO A 5 -11.29 -13.17 -2.17
N VAL A 6 -12.19 -12.20 -2.10
CA VAL A 6 -12.63 -11.48 -3.29
C VAL A 6 -11.85 -10.18 -3.36
N TYR A 7 -11.00 -10.04 -4.37
CA TYR A 7 -10.26 -8.81 -4.66
C TYR A 7 -10.06 -8.63 -6.17
N LEU A 8 -9.71 -7.41 -6.56
CA LEU A 8 -9.33 -7.03 -7.91
C LEU A 8 -7.92 -6.45 -7.90
N ASP A 9 -7.04 -7.02 -8.73
CA ASP A 9 -5.68 -6.53 -8.92
C ASP A 9 -5.58 -5.72 -10.22
N LEU A 10 -5.08 -4.49 -10.11
CA LEU A 10 -4.91 -3.53 -11.19
C LEU A 10 -3.48 -3.01 -11.21
N ALA A 11 -2.95 -2.81 -12.41
CA ALA A 11 -1.63 -2.21 -12.59
C ALA A 11 -1.71 -1.05 -13.59
N PRO A 12 -0.98 0.05 -13.37
CA PRO A 12 -0.86 1.09 -14.36
C PRO A 12 -0.15 0.55 -15.61
N ASP A 13 -0.53 1.07 -16.78
CA ASP A 13 0.05 0.61 -18.06
C ASP A 13 1.58 0.77 -18.12
N SER A 14 2.11 1.78 -17.44
CA SER A 14 3.54 2.12 -17.40
C SER A 14 4.20 1.89 -16.03
N GLY A 15 3.49 1.31 -15.06
CA GLY A 15 3.91 1.30 -13.64
C GLY A 15 3.77 2.66 -12.94
N VAL A 16 3.31 3.69 -13.65
CA VAL A 16 3.04 5.03 -13.12
C VAL A 16 1.55 5.31 -13.18
N VAL A 17 0.96 5.62 -12.03
CA VAL A 17 -0.41 6.10 -11.92
C VAL A 17 -0.48 7.53 -12.47
N PRO A 18 -1.26 7.77 -13.55
CA PRO A 18 -1.37 9.10 -14.10
C PRO A 18 -2.25 10.00 -13.21
N PRO A 19 -2.08 11.33 -13.28
CA PRO A 19 -2.98 12.28 -12.63
C PRO A 19 -4.46 12.01 -12.99
N GLY A 20 -5.36 12.12 -12.00
CA GLY A 20 -6.80 11.88 -12.17
C GLY A 20 -7.23 10.41 -12.03
N ALA A 21 -6.29 9.47 -11.87
CA ALA A 21 -6.62 8.05 -11.70
C ALA A 21 -6.79 7.62 -10.24
N TRP A 22 -6.40 8.44 -9.27
CA TRP A 22 -6.53 8.11 -7.85
C TRP A 22 -7.96 8.28 -7.34
N GLU A 23 -8.69 9.30 -7.82
CA GLU A 23 -10.08 9.53 -7.43
C GLU A 23 -11.02 8.34 -7.80
N PRO A 24 -10.99 7.78 -9.02
CA PRO A 24 -11.76 6.58 -9.34
C PRO A 24 -11.43 5.38 -8.45
N LEU A 25 -10.15 5.17 -8.12
CA LEU A 25 -9.73 4.10 -7.20
C LEU A 25 -10.28 4.32 -5.79
N ALA A 26 -10.20 5.56 -5.30
CA ALA A 26 -10.72 5.94 -3.98
C ALA A 26 -12.24 5.71 -3.91
N SER A 27 -12.97 6.18 -4.92
CA SER A 27 -14.42 5.98 -5.02
C SER A 27 -14.80 4.51 -5.04
N ALA A 28 -14.08 3.68 -5.80
CA ALA A 28 -14.32 2.25 -5.85
C ALA A 28 -14.07 1.56 -4.50
N ALA A 29 -12.97 1.90 -3.83
CA ALA A 29 -12.63 1.37 -2.51
C ALA A 29 -13.68 1.75 -1.45
N ASP A 30 -14.16 3.00 -1.45
CA ASP A 30 -15.20 3.48 -0.52
C ASP A 30 -16.55 2.79 -0.74
N ILE A 31 -16.99 2.64 -2.00
CA ILE A 31 -18.35 2.20 -2.32
C ILE A 31 -18.49 0.68 -2.26
N HIS A 32 -17.46 -0.03 -2.71
CA HIS A 32 -17.55 -1.47 -2.99
C HIS A 32 -16.48 -2.30 -2.28
N GLY A 33 -15.46 -1.65 -1.73
CA GLY A 33 -14.35 -2.32 -1.08
C GLY A 33 -14.27 -2.13 0.42
N ASP A 34 -13.05 -2.17 0.95
CA ASP A 34 -12.75 -2.04 2.38
C ASP A 34 -12.33 -0.61 2.77
N GLY A 35 -12.59 0.38 1.92
CA GLY A 35 -12.18 1.77 2.12
C GLY A 35 -10.66 1.99 2.03
N HIS A 36 -9.90 1.01 1.50
CA HIS A 36 -8.47 1.11 1.31
C HIS A 36 -8.05 0.68 -0.09
N ILE A 37 -6.94 1.27 -0.54
CA ILE A 37 -6.23 0.87 -1.76
C ILE A 37 -4.93 0.24 -1.29
N HIS A 38 -4.69 -1.00 -1.66
CA HIS A 38 -3.51 -1.74 -1.22
C HIS A 38 -2.46 -1.70 -2.33
N ILE A 39 -1.23 -1.30 -2.03
CA ILE A 39 -0.09 -1.46 -2.92
C ILE A 39 0.62 -2.73 -2.48
N THR A 40 0.63 -3.73 -3.35
CA THR A 40 1.22 -5.03 -3.07
C THR A 40 2.75 -4.95 -3.05
N ASP A 41 3.39 -5.95 -2.46
CA ASP A 41 4.84 -6.15 -2.51
C ASP A 41 5.40 -6.20 -3.94
N ALA A 42 4.59 -6.67 -4.90
CA ALA A 42 4.92 -6.70 -6.33
C ALA A 42 4.79 -5.34 -7.05
N GLY A 43 4.23 -4.34 -6.37
CA GLY A 43 4.06 -2.97 -6.88
C GLY A 43 2.87 -2.78 -7.83
N HIS A 44 1.73 -3.37 -7.48
CA HIS A 44 0.45 -3.11 -8.14
C HIS A 44 -0.66 -2.82 -7.14
N VAL A 45 -1.78 -2.26 -7.62
CA VAL A 45 -2.94 -1.96 -6.80
C VAL A 45 -3.77 -3.22 -6.59
N ARG A 46 -4.17 -3.47 -5.36
CA ARG A 46 -5.21 -4.43 -4.98
C ARG A 46 -6.35 -3.70 -4.27
N LEU A 47 -7.57 -4.02 -4.67
CA LEU A 47 -8.79 -3.58 -4.00
C LEU A 47 -9.56 -4.80 -3.52
N TYR A 48 -9.87 -4.88 -2.22
CA TYR A 48 -10.70 -5.98 -1.70
C TYR A 48 -12.18 -5.69 -1.97
N GLY A 49 -12.95 -6.70 -2.34
CA GLY A 49 -14.38 -6.61 -2.68
C GLY A 49 -14.74 -7.10 -4.09
N PRO A 50 -16.02 -7.38 -4.37
CA PRO A 50 -16.52 -7.84 -5.68
C PRO A 50 -16.59 -6.69 -6.67
N LEU A 51 -15.43 -6.18 -7.06
CA LEU A 51 -15.25 -4.98 -7.86
C LEU A 51 -15.22 -5.28 -9.36
N LEU A 52 -15.92 -4.46 -10.13
CA LEU A 52 -15.82 -4.37 -11.59
C LEU A 52 -15.73 -2.89 -11.93
N ILE A 53 -14.50 -2.40 -12.09
CA ILE A 53 -14.21 -1.00 -12.39
C ILE A 53 -13.27 -0.92 -13.59
N ASP A 54 -13.45 0.14 -14.36
CA ASP A 54 -12.51 0.55 -15.41
C ASP A 54 -11.90 1.88 -14.96
N VAL A 55 -10.59 1.88 -14.72
CA VAL A 55 -9.85 3.06 -14.30
C VAL A 55 -8.92 3.44 -15.45
N PRO A 56 -9.03 4.67 -16.01
CA PRO A 56 -8.16 5.10 -17.09
C PRO A 56 -6.67 4.91 -16.75
N GLY A 57 -5.93 4.28 -17.66
CA GLY A 57 -4.51 3.99 -17.50
C GLY A 57 -4.18 2.76 -16.65
N PHE A 58 -5.19 1.98 -16.25
CA PHE A 58 -5.01 0.70 -15.56
C PHE A 58 -5.49 -0.50 -16.39
N ARG A 59 -4.89 -1.64 -16.09
CA ARG A 59 -5.24 -2.96 -16.62
C ARG A 59 -5.21 -4.01 -15.52
N PRO A 60 -5.86 -5.17 -15.68
CA PRO A 60 -5.71 -6.28 -14.75
C PRO A 60 -4.23 -6.67 -14.54
N ALA A 61 -3.80 -6.82 -13.30
CA ALA A 61 -2.41 -7.15 -12.97
C ALA A 61 -2.18 -8.66 -13.07
N THR A 62 -1.89 -9.17 -14.27
CA THR A 62 -1.64 -10.61 -14.48
C THR A 62 -0.20 -11.01 -14.19
N THR A 63 0.76 -10.15 -14.57
CA THR A 63 2.20 -10.32 -14.28
C THR A 63 2.84 -8.94 -14.26
N VAL A 64 3.13 -8.43 -13.07
CA VAL A 64 3.79 -7.15 -12.86
C VAL A 64 4.93 -7.37 -11.89
N THR A 65 6.09 -6.86 -12.25
CA THR A 65 7.19 -6.71 -11.30
C THR A 65 7.58 -5.25 -11.40
N ALA A 66 7.17 -4.47 -10.42
CA ALA A 66 7.57 -3.07 -10.34
C ALA A 66 9.09 -2.95 -10.15
N GLU A 67 9.58 -1.74 -10.40
CA GLU A 67 10.96 -1.37 -10.11
C GLU A 67 11.15 -1.15 -8.60
N GLU A 68 12.40 -1.24 -8.14
CA GLU A 68 12.76 -0.83 -6.78
C GLU A 68 12.56 0.68 -6.63
N GLY A 69 12.15 1.10 -5.43
CA GLY A 69 11.97 2.51 -5.08
C GLY A 69 12.86 2.90 -3.91
N GLU A 70 13.23 4.18 -3.85
CA GLU A 70 13.90 4.78 -2.69
C GLU A 70 12.91 5.65 -1.93
N ILE A 71 12.94 5.59 -0.59
CA ILE A 71 12.14 6.43 0.31
C ILE A 71 12.90 7.71 0.64
N GLY A 72 12.18 8.83 0.66
CA GLY A 72 12.70 10.12 1.11
C GLY A 72 12.64 11.19 0.04
N TRP A 73 13.50 12.19 0.19
CA TRP A 73 13.57 13.34 -0.69
C TRP A 73 14.64 13.16 -1.77
N LEU A 74 14.22 12.89 -3.00
CA LEU A 74 15.11 12.55 -4.11
C LEU A 74 15.24 13.73 -5.09
N GLY A 75 16.17 14.62 -4.79
CA GLY A 75 16.44 15.80 -5.62
C GLY A 75 17.01 15.44 -7.00
N GLN A 76 16.52 16.11 -8.04
CA GLN A 76 16.93 15.93 -9.43
C GLN A 76 17.82 17.09 -9.90
N THR A 77 18.62 16.86 -10.95
CA THR A 77 19.55 17.88 -11.48
C THR A 77 18.88 19.11 -12.10
N ASP A 78 17.59 18.99 -12.45
CA ASP A 78 16.76 20.04 -13.03
C ASP A 78 16.05 20.89 -11.96
N GLY A 79 16.25 20.59 -10.67
CA GLY A 79 15.61 21.28 -9.55
C GLY A 79 14.25 20.72 -9.17
N LEU A 80 13.78 19.66 -9.82
CA LEU A 80 12.59 18.92 -9.41
C LEU A 80 12.92 17.90 -8.31
N VAL A 81 11.87 17.42 -7.64
CA VAL A 81 11.95 16.48 -6.52
C VAL A 81 11.03 15.32 -6.79
N THR A 82 11.54 14.11 -6.58
CA THR A 82 10.72 12.92 -6.40
C THR A 82 10.62 12.62 -4.92
N LEU A 83 9.40 12.47 -4.41
CA LEU A 83 9.15 12.05 -3.03
C LEU A 83 8.86 10.56 -2.99
N GLY A 84 9.77 9.79 -2.41
CA GLY A 84 9.55 8.38 -2.11
C GLY A 84 8.88 8.20 -0.76
N ALA A 85 7.81 7.41 -0.72
CA ALA A 85 7.09 7.11 0.51
C ALA A 85 6.76 5.62 0.61
N GLY A 86 6.93 5.08 1.81
CA GLY A 86 6.35 3.80 2.17
C GLY A 86 4.93 3.96 2.71
N LEU A 87 4.20 2.85 2.66
CA LEU A 87 2.80 2.78 3.09
C LEU A 87 2.69 1.90 4.33
N ARG A 88 1.99 2.40 5.34
CA ARG A 88 1.65 1.62 6.52
C ARG A 88 0.87 0.38 6.08
N LEU A 89 1.42 -0.81 6.35
CA LEU A 89 0.84 -2.11 5.96
C LEU A 89 0.61 -2.26 4.44
N GLY A 90 1.27 -1.47 3.59
CA GLY A 90 0.98 -1.43 2.15
C GLY A 90 -0.36 -0.76 1.81
N MET A 91 -0.95 0.01 2.73
CA MET A 91 -2.31 0.56 2.58
C MET A 91 -2.31 2.07 2.38
N LEU A 92 -3.13 2.51 1.43
CA LEU A 92 -3.53 3.88 1.20
C LEU A 92 -5.00 4.04 1.61
N SER A 93 -5.30 4.99 2.48
CA SER A 93 -6.68 5.39 2.72
C SER A 93 -7.24 6.12 1.50
N THR A 94 -8.56 6.09 1.32
CA THR A 94 -9.20 6.87 0.24
C THR A 94 -8.96 8.38 0.40
N GLN A 95 -8.77 8.89 1.62
CA GLN A 95 -8.35 10.27 1.86
C GLN A 95 -6.97 10.57 1.24
N ILE A 96 -5.99 9.70 1.44
CA ILE A 96 -4.66 9.89 0.84
C ILE A 96 -4.75 9.84 -0.68
N ALA A 97 -5.45 8.87 -1.25
CA ALA A 97 -5.61 8.76 -2.70
C ALA A 97 -6.23 10.03 -3.30
N ARG A 98 -7.26 10.58 -2.66
CA ARG A 98 -7.87 11.86 -3.08
C ARG A 98 -6.88 13.03 -3.02
N MET A 99 -5.99 13.04 -2.02
CA MET A 99 -4.93 14.05 -1.95
C MET A 99 -3.86 13.85 -3.02
N LEU A 100 -3.48 12.61 -3.35
CA LEU A 100 -2.59 12.32 -4.48
C LEU A 100 -3.21 12.80 -5.81
N ASP A 101 -4.53 12.67 -5.97
CA ASP A 101 -5.25 13.20 -7.13
C ASP A 101 -5.13 14.74 -7.21
N VAL A 102 -5.29 15.45 -6.08
CA VAL A 102 -5.15 16.91 -5.98
C VAL A 102 -3.72 17.39 -6.24
N VAL A 103 -2.71 16.58 -5.93
CA VAL A 103 -1.31 16.91 -6.23
C VAL A 103 -1.05 16.95 -7.74
N GLU A 104 -1.87 16.24 -8.53
CA GLU A 104 -1.79 16.18 -10.01
C GLU A 104 -0.41 15.75 -10.55
N ALA A 105 0.39 15.07 -9.73
CA ALA A 105 1.70 14.54 -10.11
C ALA A 105 1.60 13.05 -10.46
N PRO A 106 2.42 12.56 -11.41
CA PRO A 106 2.56 11.13 -11.65
C PRO A 106 3.06 10.41 -10.40
N VAL A 107 2.49 9.24 -10.09
CA VAL A 107 2.90 8.42 -8.95
C VAL A 107 3.35 7.04 -9.42
N ARG A 108 4.64 6.75 -9.33
CA ARG A 108 5.18 5.42 -9.63
C ARG A 108 4.85 4.45 -8.49
N LEU A 109 4.40 3.26 -8.86
CA LEU A 109 4.30 2.13 -7.94
C LEU A 109 5.61 1.36 -7.99
N CYS A 110 6.16 1.08 -6.82
CA CYS A 110 7.43 0.39 -6.63
C CYS A 110 7.19 -0.92 -5.87
N ARG A 111 8.22 -1.77 -5.81
CA ARG A 111 8.22 -2.96 -4.93
C ARG A 111 8.10 -2.59 -3.46
N ASP A 112 7.86 -3.59 -2.62
CA ASP A 112 7.79 -3.47 -1.15
C ASP A 112 6.69 -2.50 -0.66
N GLY A 113 5.63 -2.31 -1.47
CA GLY A 113 4.52 -1.41 -1.10
C GLY A 113 4.91 0.08 -1.08
N LEU A 114 5.89 0.46 -1.90
CA LEU A 114 6.40 1.83 -2.00
C LEU A 114 5.74 2.59 -3.15
N ILE A 115 5.65 3.92 -2.99
CA ILE A 115 5.25 4.85 -4.06
C ILE A 115 6.27 5.98 -4.21
N GLN A 116 6.39 6.52 -5.42
CA GLN A 116 7.21 7.70 -5.70
C GLN A 116 6.38 8.76 -6.43
N ILE A 117 6.22 9.94 -5.82
CA ILE A 117 5.51 11.08 -6.41
C ILE A 117 6.55 11.90 -7.18
N GLU A 118 6.44 11.94 -8.50
CA GLU A 118 7.50 12.41 -9.39
C GLU A 118 7.30 13.87 -9.83
N GLY A 119 8.41 14.57 -10.09
CA GLY A 119 8.40 15.84 -10.82
C GLY A 119 7.83 17.04 -10.05
N LEU A 120 7.95 17.04 -8.73
CA LEU A 120 7.46 18.13 -7.89
C LEU A 120 8.46 19.29 -7.83
N GLU A 121 7.97 20.52 -7.84
CA GLU A 121 8.78 21.66 -7.36
C GLU A 121 9.05 21.51 -5.85
N GLU A 122 10.23 21.93 -5.38
CA GLU A 122 10.64 21.82 -3.97
C GLU A 122 9.59 22.37 -3.00
N GLY A 123 9.05 23.56 -3.26
CA GLY A 123 8.01 24.15 -2.41
C GLY A 123 6.72 23.31 -2.34
N ILE A 124 6.36 22.63 -3.43
CA ILE A 124 5.20 21.73 -3.48
C ILE A 124 5.51 20.43 -2.73
N ALA A 125 6.70 19.86 -2.95
CA ALA A 125 7.14 18.66 -2.25
C ALA A 125 7.11 18.84 -0.72
N GLU A 126 7.52 20.00 -0.20
CA GLU A 126 7.40 20.30 1.23
C GLU A 126 5.94 20.24 1.72
N GLN A 127 5.00 20.79 0.94
CA GLN A 127 3.58 20.78 1.31
C GLN A 127 3.00 19.36 1.26
N VAL A 128 3.40 18.56 0.25
CA VAL A 128 2.99 17.16 0.13
C VAL A 128 3.43 16.36 1.36
N VAL A 129 4.69 16.49 1.78
CA VAL A 129 5.18 15.82 3.00
C VAL A 129 4.38 16.27 4.23
N ARG A 130 4.18 17.58 4.40
CA ARG A 130 3.41 18.14 5.54
C ARG A 130 1.97 17.65 5.59
N ALA A 131 1.36 17.42 4.43
CA ALA A 131 -0.03 17.04 4.32
C ALA A 131 -0.23 15.52 4.44
N LEU A 132 0.65 14.71 3.82
CA LEU A 132 0.48 13.26 3.73
C LEU A 132 1.16 12.48 4.86
N ALA A 133 2.26 12.98 5.43
CA ALA A 133 2.93 12.27 6.53
C ALA A 133 2.01 12.09 7.76
N PRO A 134 1.23 13.10 8.21
CA PRO A 134 0.29 12.92 9.31
C PRO A 134 -0.84 11.93 9.02
N LEU A 135 -1.12 11.67 7.74
CA LEU A 135 -2.14 10.71 7.31
C LEU A 135 -1.62 9.28 7.19
N GLY A 136 -0.30 9.08 7.30
CA GLY A 136 0.30 7.75 7.38
C GLY A 136 1.30 7.42 6.28
N LEU A 137 1.60 8.34 5.34
CA LEU A 137 2.75 8.15 4.43
C LEU A 137 4.06 8.25 5.19
N ILE A 138 4.97 7.32 4.91
CA ILE A 138 6.24 7.20 5.60
C ILE A 138 7.35 7.70 4.67
N PHE A 139 7.90 8.88 4.98
CA PHE A 139 9.02 9.48 4.23
C PHE A 139 10.39 9.23 4.89
N ASP A 140 10.44 8.41 5.93
CA ASP A 140 11.68 8.01 6.62
C ASP A 140 11.97 6.53 6.33
N ALA A 141 13.07 6.27 5.63
CA ALA A 141 13.52 4.93 5.26
C ALA A 141 13.90 4.06 6.48
N GLY A 142 14.18 4.67 7.63
CA GLY A 142 14.52 3.97 8.88
C GLY A 142 13.31 3.59 9.74
N SER A 143 12.08 3.81 9.28
CA SER A 143 10.88 3.59 10.07
C SER A 143 10.55 2.09 10.25
N ASP A 144 10.38 1.65 11.50
CA ASP A 144 9.95 0.27 11.83
C ASP A 144 8.58 -0.09 11.23
N LEU A 145 7.75 0.91 10.91
CA LEU A 145 6.47 0.70 10.24
C LEU A 145 6.61 0.09 8.83
N LEU A 146 7.81 0.18 8.23
CA LEU A 146 8.13 -0.44 6.94
C LEU A 146 8.47 -1.92 7.06
N GLN A 147 8.72 -2.41 8.29
CA GLN A 147 9.05 -3.81 8.55
C GLN A 147 7.79 -4.65 8.84
N VAL A 148 6.59 -4.07 8.79
CA VAL A 148 5.35 -4.80 9.05
C VAL A 148 4.38 -4.68 7.89
N SER A 149 3.77 -5.81 7.51
CA SER A 149 2.64 -5.88 6.59
C SER A 149 1.53 -6.75 7.16
N ALA A 150 0.34 -6.68 6.56
CA ALA A 150 -0.81 -7.47 6.97
C ALA A 150 -1.69 -7.82 5.77
N CYS A 151 -2.51 -8.86 5.92
CA CYS A 151 -3.62 -9.10 4.99
C CYS A 151 -4.49 -7.85 4.87
N GLY A 152 -5.17 -7.67 3.73
CA GLY A 152 -6.23 -6.67 3.65
C GLY A 152 -7.46 -7.04 4.47
N ASN A 153 -8.40 -6.11 4.57
CA ASN A 153 -9.59 -6.31 5.38
C ASN A 153 -10.62 -7.13 4.58
N CYS A 154 -10.83 -8.39 4.98
CA CYS A 154 -11.80 -9.27 4.34
C CYS A 154 -12.51 -10.15 5.38
N GLY A 155 -13.69 -10.68 5.00
CA GLY A 155 -14.52 -11.49 5.90
C GLY A 155 -13.98 -12.88 6.27
N LEU A 156 -12.75 -13.22 5.85
CA LEU A 156 -12.10 -14.49 6.17
C LEU A 156 -11.10 -14.37 7.32
N ALA A 157 -10.75 -13.15 7.73
CA ALA A 157 -9.79 -12.92 8.81
C ALA A 157 -10.33 -13.44 10.15
N ARG A 158 -9.46 -14.09 10.92
CA ARG A 158 -9.75 -14.63 12.26
C ARG A 158 -9.38 -13.67 13.40
N SER A 159 -8.70 -12.57 13.09
CA SER A 159 -8.33 -11.47 14.01
C SER A 159 -8.27 -10.14 13.26
N ASP A 160 -8.30 -9.02 13.99
CA ASP A 160 -7.99 -7.68 13.46
C ASP A 160 -6.47 -7.52 13.23
N VAL A 161 -5.98 -8.11 12.13
CA VAL A 161 -4.56 -8.12 11.76
C VAL A 161 -3.97 -6.71 11.59
N HIS A 162 -4.76 -5.69 11.28
CA HIS A 162 -4.26 -4.32 11.15
C HIS A 162 -3.98 -3.72 12.52
N HIS A 163 -4.91 -3.91 13.46
CA HIS A 163 -4.71 -3.48 14.83
C HIS A 163 -3.55 -4.23 15.50
N ASP A 164 -3.49 -5.55 15.32
CA ASP A 164 -2.48 -6.41 15.94
C ASP A 164 -1.08 -6.12 15.38
N ALA A 165 -0.96 -5.91 14.07
CA ALA A 165 0.30 -5.48 13.43
C ALA A 165 0.81 -4.15 14.00
N MET A 166 -0.09 -3.18 14.20
CA MET A 166 0.28 -1.87 14.76
C MET A 166 0.67 -1.96 16.24
N GLN A 167 0.06 -2.87 17.01
CA GLN A 167 0.50 -3.15 18.38
C GLN A 167 1.91 -3.78 18.40
N ALA A 168 2.20 -4.69 17.47
CA ALA A 168 3.51 -5.33 17.38
C ALA A 168 4.64 -4.33 17.10
N VAL A 169 4.40 -3.36 16.22
CA VAL A 169 5.37 -2.26 16.00
C VAL A 169 5.66 -1.50 17.29
N ALA A 170 4.62 -1.18 18.08
CA ALA A 170 4.79 -0.47 19.34
C ALA A 170 5.53 -1.31 20.41
N GLY A 171 5.44 -2.63 20.33
CA GLY A 171 6.18 -3.58 21.18
C GLY A 171 7.64 -3.81 20.76
N GLY A 172 8.01 -3.37 19.55
CA GLY A 172 9.30 -3.65 18.92
C GLY A 172 9.24 -4.92 18.07
N LEU A 173 9.71 -4.83 16.83
CA LEU A 173 9.77 -5.94 15.89
C LEU A 173 11.14 -6.63 15.96
N GLU A 174 11.15 -7.95 15.80
CA GLU A 174 12.39 -8.74 15.70
C GLU A 174 12.92 -8.82 14.26
N GLY A 175 12.11 -8.45 13.27
CA GLY A 175 12.44 -8.43 11.86
C GLY A 175 11.22 -8.10 10.99
N ARG A 176 11.37 -8.27 9.67
CA ARG A 176 10.28 -8.12 8.71
C ARG A 176 9.16 -9.12 9.06
N THR A 177 7.94 -8.63 9.21
CA THR A 177 6.82 -9.39 9.79
C THR A 177 5.55 -9.23 8.94
N HIS A 178 4.80 -10.32 8.75
CA HIS A 178 3.50 -10.30 8.07
C HIS A 178 2.40 -10.89 8.96
N PHE A 179 1.32 -10.13 9.17
CA PHE A 179 0.12 -10.57 9.88
C PHE A 179 -0.92 -11.15 8.92
N ALA A 180 -1.02 -12.48 8.89
CA ALA A 180 -1.97 -13.21 8.05
C ALA A 180 -3.26 -13.50 8.82
N GLY A 181 -4.39 -12.98 8.34
CA GLY A 181 -5.70 -13.18 9.00
C GLY A 181 -6.28 -14.59 8.81
N CYS A 182 -5.79 -15.34 7.82
CA CYS A 182 -6.17 -16.71 7.55
C CYS A 182 -5.09 -17.41 6.71
N GLU A 183 -5.28 -18.71 6.47
CA GLU A 183 -4.32 -19.59 5.77
C GLU A 183 -4.00 -19.17 4.31
N LEU A 184 -4.77 -18.22 3.76
CA LEU A 184 -4.58 -17.69 2.41
C LEU A 184 -3.43 -16.67 2.30
N ARG A 185 -3.00 -16.06 3.42
CA ARG A 185 -1.81 -15.19 3.49
C ARG A 185 -1.78 -14.10 2.41
N CYS A 186 -2.92 -13.46 2.18
CA CYS A 186 -3.07 -12.48 1.11
C CYS A 186 -2.13 -11.29 1.33
N GLY A 187 -1.25 -11.02 0.38
CA GLY A 187 -0.32 -9.88 0.48
C GLY A 187 0.93 -10.17 1.31
N ALA A 188 1.21 -11.44 1.64
CA ALA A 188 2.49 -11.83 2.23
C ALA A 188 3.66 -11.39 1.33
N PRO A 189 4.74 -10.83 1.91
CA PRO A 189 5.94 -10.48 1.17
C PRO A 189 6.54 -11.69 0.43
N ALA A 190 7.19 -11.43 -0.71
CA ALA A 190 7.89 -12.49 -1.44
C ALA A 190 9.18 -12.94 -0.74
N ASP A 191 9.85 -12.00 -0.05
CA ASP A 191 11.09 -12.24 0.69
C ASP A 191 10.83 -12.84 2.08
N GLU A 192 11.90 -13.32 2.71
CA GLU A 192 11.87 -13.90 4.06
C GLU A 192 11.28 -12.93 5.09
N HIS A 193 10.32 -13.42 5.87
CA HIS A 193 9.62 -12.67 6.91
C HIS A 193 9.11 -13.62 7.99
N ILE A 194 8.86 -13.07 9.17
CA ILE A 194 8.18 -13.76 10.27
C ILE A 194 6.68 -13.71 9.98
N GLU A 195 6.04 -14.87 9.89
CA GLU A 195 4.60 -15.00 9.70
C GLU A 195 3.89 -15.04 11.04
N TYR A 196 2.86 -14.20 11.21
CA TYR A 196 1.88 -14.28 12.29
C TYR A 196 0.56 -14.73 11.69
N LEU A 197 0.26 -16.03 11.77
CA LEU A 197 -0.98 -16.61 11.26
C LEU A 197 -2.06 -16.64 12.34
N ALA A 198 -3.15 -15.91 12.13
CA ALA A 198 -4.26 -15.86 13.07
C ALA A 198 -4.96 -17.23 13.20
N LEU A 199 -5.05 -17.72 14.43
CA LEU A 199 -5.83 -18.90 14.82
C LEU A 199 -7.19 -18.51 15.43
N GLY A 200 -7.28 -17.31 15.98
CA GLY A 200 -8.45 -16.68 16.59
C GLY A 200 -8.16 -15.22 16.93
N GLU A 201 -9.10 -14.55 17.59
CA GLU A 201 -8.97 -13.13 17.94
C GLU A 201 -7.76 -12.90 18.87
N GLY A 202 -6.75 -12.17 18.39
CA GLY A 202 -5.49 -11.92 19.09
C GLY A 202 -4.60 -13.15 19.31
N GLU A 203 -4.94 -14.30 18.73
CA GLU A 203 -4.20 -15.57 18.90
C GLU A 203 -3.50 -15.95 17.59
N TYR A 204 -2.18 -16.15 17.66
CA TYR A 204 -1.32 -16.34 16.49
C TYR A 204 -0.38 -17.55 16.62
N GLU A 205 -0.22 -18.27 15.52
CA GLU A 205 0.95 -19.13 15.27
C GLU A 205 2.05 -18.26 14.64
N VAL A 206 3.29 -18.39 15.12
CA VAL A 206 4.43 -17.61 14.64
C VAL A 206 5.47 -18.55 14.02
N SER A 207 5.90 -18.27 12.79
CA SER A 207 6.86 -19.10 12.04
C SER A 207 7.81 -18.29 11.17
#